data_AF-A0A818L4L6-F1
#
_entry.id   AF-A0A818L4L6-F1
#
_cell.length_a   1.000
_cell.length_b   1.000
_cell.length_c   1.000
_cell.angle_alpha   90.00
_cell.angle_beta   90.00
_cell.angle_gamma   90.00
#
_symmetry.space_group_name_H-M   'P 1'
#
loop_
_entity.id
_entity.type
_entity.pdbx_description
1 polymer ?
#
loop_
_entity_poly.entity_id
_entity_poly.type
_entity_poly.pdbx_seq_one_letter_code
_entity_poly.pdbx_strand_id
1 'polypeptide(L)'
;MHHPLTFFPYILIFAAFARSAHPMSLRDKRRYIIHLLYDIPAYILVITFKLLNNPLNSLYSQITTYCYLGCLPTHADVETLNNIGIKYVVNMCAEYYGPRKTYAKYNIKQLRLPTIDCTLPSLQSIEKAIKFMNEAYINNEKIFVHCKAGMGRSATIVLCNLVANEKMSTDDA
;
A
#
# COMPACT_ATOMS: atom_id res chain seq x y z
N MET A 1 -19.36 38.66 5.57
CA MET A 1 -19.71 37.36 4.95
C MET A 1 -18.47 36.47 5.05
N HIS A 2 -18.40 35.61 6.06
CA HIS A 2 -17.28 34.67 6.21
C HIS A 2 -17.54 33.46 5.32
N HIS A 3 -16.69 33.27 4.31
CA HIS A 3 -16.74 32.08 3.45
C HIS A 3 -16.42 30.82 4.28
N PRO A 4 -17.32 29.82 4.36
CA PRO A 4 -17.09 28.59 5.12
C PRO A 4 -16.18 27.58 4.38
N LEU A 5 -15.52 27.99 3.30
CA LEU A 5 -14.82 27.08 2.38
C LEU A 5 -13.30 27.03 2.55
N THR A 6 -12.71 27.85 3.42
CA THR A 6 -11.24 27.87 3.63
C THR A 6 -10.73 26.82 4.62
N PHE A 7 -11.59 26.09 5.33
CA PHE A 7 -11.18 25.04 6.28
C PHE A 7 -11.02 23.65 5.66
N PHE A 8 -11.55 23.42 4.45
CA PHE A 8 -11.62 22.09 3.86
C PHE A 8 -10.26 21.39 3.63
N PRO A 9 -9.20 22.06 3.12
CA PRO A 9 -7.91 21.39 2.94
C PRO A 9 -7.20 21.12 4.28
N TYR A 10 -7.45 21.96 5.30
CA TYR A 10 -6.83 21.81 6.60
C TYR A 10 -7.40 20.62 7.38
N ILE A 11 -8.69 20.32 7.24
CA ILE A 11 -9.30 19.15 7.91
C ILE A 11 -8.62 17.85 7.49
N LEU A 12 -8.25 17.71 6.21
CA LEU A 12 -7.52 16.55 5.69
C LEU A 12 -6.11 16.44 6.29
N ILE A 13 -5.40 17.56 6.37
CA ILE A 13 -4.05 17.65 6.93
C ILE A 13 -4.09 17.36 8.45
N PHE A 14 -5.04 17.96 9.17
CA PHE A 14 -5.25 17.72 10.60
C PHE A 14 -5.66 16.27 10.88
N ALA A 15 -6.50 15.65 10.05
CA ALA A 15 -6.87 14.25 10.21
C ALA A 15 -5.68 13.30 9.98
N ALA A 16 -4.81 13.61 9.00
CA ALA A 16 -3.56 12.87 8.78
C ALA A 16 -2.59 13.02 9.96
N PHE A 17 -2.43 14.24 10.48
CA PHE A 17 -1.55 14.53 11.62
C PHE A 17 -2.09 13.95 12.93
N ALA A 18 -3.41 13.94 13.12
CA ALA A 18 -4.05 13.31 14.27
C ALA A 18 -3.81 11.79 14.30
N ARG A 19 -3.66 11.12 13.15
CA ARG A 19 -3.33 9.70 13.05
C ARG A 19 -1.90 9.38 13.51
N SER A 20 -0.94 10.29 13.27
CA SER A 20 0.44 10.10 13.72
C SER A 20 0.61 10.44 15.22
N ALA A 21 -0.12 11.44 15.72
CA ALA A 21 -0.04 11.86 17.12
C ALA A 21 -0.78 10.93 18.10
N HIS A 22 -1.86 10.27 17.66
CA HIS A 22 -2.65 9.35 18.50
C HIS A 22 -2.79 7.98 17.83
N PRO A 23 -2.09 6.94 18.33
CA PRO A 23 -2.14 5.62 17.72
C PRO A 23 -3.57 5.08 17.75
N MET A 24 -4.10 4.82 16.56
CA MET A 24 -5.44 4.26 16.37
C MET A 24 -5.38 2.76 16.18
N SER A 25 -6.32 2.05 16.81
CA SER A 25 -6.52 0.62 16.54
C SER A 25 -7.44 0.40 15.34
N LEU A 26 -7.36 -0.76 14.71
CA LEU A 26 -8.28 -1.16 13.63
C LEU A 26 -9.75 -1.21 14.08
N ARG A 27 -10.02 -1.36 15.39
CA ARG A 27 -11.36 -1.46 15.99
C ARG A 27 -11.93 -0.12 16.45
N ASP A 28 -11.18 0.97 16.32
CA ASP A 28 -11.58 2.29 16.80
C ASP A 28 -12.75 2.84 15.97
N LYS A 29 -13.83 3.30 16.63
CA LYS A 29 -15.01 3.86 15.95
C LYS A 29 -14.70 5.17 15.21
N ARG A 30 -13.71 5.95 15.67
CA ARG A 30 -13.25 7.18 15.01
C ARG A 30 -12.78 6.93 13.57
N ARG A 31 -12.38 5.69 13.27
CA ARG A 31 -11.99 5.22 11.94
C ARG A 31 -13.09 5.47 10.89
N TYR A 32 -14.37 5.46 11.23
CA TYR A 32 -15.43 5.77 10.27
C TYR A 32 -15.33 7.21 9.73
N ILE A 33 -15.17 8.18 10.63
CA ILE A 33 -15.03 9.59 10.27
C ILE A 33 -13.80 9.78 9.39
N ILE A 34 -12.68 9.11 9.72
CA ILE A 34 -11.46 9.30 8.96
C ILE A 34 -11.50 8.54 7.62
N HIS A 35 -12.19 7.40 7.53
CA HIS A 35 -12.46 6.78 6.24
C HIS A 35 -13.20 7.74 5.32
N LEU A 36 -14.26 8.36 5.85
CA LEU A 36 -15.11 9.27 5.08
C LEU A 36 -14.35 10.54 4.68
N LEU A 37 -13.70 11.18 5.65
CA LEU A 37 -13.08 12.49 5.43
C LEU A 37 -11.71 12.41 4.79
N TYR A 38 -10.93 11.34 4.98
CA TYR A 38 -9.56 11.25 4.47
C TYR A 38 -9.35 10.10 3.49
N ASP A 39 -9.71 8.87 3.85
CA ASP A 39 -9.34 7.72 3.01
C ASP A 39 -10.04 7.73 1.65
N ILE A 40 -11.32 8.13 1.60
CA ILE A 40 -12.06 8.27 0.34
C ILE A 40 -11.48 9.38 -0.55
N PRO A 41 -11.31 10.64 -0.08
CA PRO A 41 -10.67 11.68 -0.90
C PRO A 41 -9.25 11.31 -1.36
N ALA A 42 -8.44 10.74 -0.47
CA ALA A 42 -7.09 10.30 -0.82
C ALA A 42 -7.09 9.16 -1.85
N TYR A 43 -8.04 8.21 -1.74
CA TYR A 43 -8.22 7.16 -2.73
C TYR A 43 -8.60 7.74 -4.10
N ILE A 44 -9.57 8.66 -4.13
CA ILE A 44 -9.98 9.35 -5.37
C ILE A 44 -8.78 10.07 -5.98
N LEU A 45 -7.99 10.79 -5.18
CA LEU A 45 -6.81 11.50 -5.65
C LEU A 45 -5.78 10.55 -6.29
N VAL A 46 -5.48 9.42 -5.65
CA VAL A 46 -4.56 8.41 -6.21
C VAL A 46 -5.09 7.85 -7.52
N ILE A 47 -6.37 7.51 -7.61
CA ILE A 47 -7.00 7.04 -8.85
C ILE A 47 -6.94 8.10 -9.94
N THR A 48 -7.26 9.36 -9.63
CA THR A 48 -7.20 10.48 -10.57
C THR A 48 -5.79 10.68 -11.10
N PHE A 49 -4.78 10.69 -10.23
CA PHE A 49 -3.39 10.80 -10.66
C PHE A 49 -2.93 9.63 -11.53
N LYS A 50 -3.44 8.42 -11.26
CA LYS A 50 -3.20 7.25 -12.11
C LYS A 50 -3.82 7.40 -13.50
N LEU A 51 -5.07 7.88 -13.57
CA LEU A 51 -5.77 8.13 -14.84
C LEU A 51 -5.13 9.27 -15.65
N LEU A 52 -4.56 10.26 -14.98
CA LEU A 52 -3.82 11.35 -15.62
C LEU A 52 -2.39 10.94 -16.03
N ASN A 53 -2.02 9.66 -15.90
CA ASN A 53 -0.66 9.16 -16.13
C ASN A 53 0.42 9.99 -15.40
N ASN A 54 0.09 10.48 -14.21
CA ASN A 54 1.03 11.28 -13.45
C ASN A 54 2.15 10.37 -12.91
N PRO A 55 3.44 10.72 -13.12
CA PRO A 55 4.56 9.88 -12.68
C PRO A 55 4.59 9.66 -11.16
N LEU A 56 3.95 10.53 -10.37
CA LEU A 56 3.84 10.38 -8.92
C LEU A 56 2.95 9.19 -8.49
N ASN A 57 2.18 8.59 -9.39
CA ASN A 57 1.39 7.38 -9.14
C ASN A 57 1.60 6.33 -10.24
N SER A 58 2.86 5.99 -10.51
CA SER A 58 3.18 4.79 -11.28
C SER A 58 2.55 3.55 -10.63
N LEU A 59 2.10 2.60 -11.45
CA LEU A 59 1.50 1.36 -10.94
C LEU A 59 2.49 0.59 -10.06
N TYR A 60 3.73 0.47 -10.52
CA TYR A 60 4.81 -0.16 -9.80
C TYR A 60 6.17 0.43 -10.20
N SER A 61 7.13 0.26 -9.31
CA SER A 61 8.57 0.37 -9.54
C SER A 61 9.19 -1.00 -9.25
N GLN A 62 10.07 -1.45 -10.12
CA GLN A 62 10.83 -2.67 -9.88
C GLN A 62 12.00 -2.34 -8.96
N ILE A 63 12.06 -3.01 -7.80
CA ILE A 63 13.10 -2.78 -6.79
C ILE A 63 14.21 -3.81 -6.93
N THR A 64 13.84 -5.09 -7.11
CA THR A 64 14.77 -6.18 -7.43
C THR A 64 14.24 -7.00 -8.59
N THR A 65 14.95 -8.05 -8.99
CA THR A 65 14.49 -9.00 -10.02
C THR A 65 13.10 -9.58 -9.71
N TYR A 66 12.79 -9.81 -8.43
CA TYR A 66 11.55 -10.46 -7.99
C TYR A 66 10.60 -9.53 -7.21
N CYS A 67 11.07 -8.40 -6.70
CA CYS A 67 10.28 -7.52 -5.83
C CYS A 67 9.87 -6.21 -6.52
N TYR A 68 8.57 -5.92 -6.48
CA TYR A 68 7.95 -4.72 -7.04
C TYR A 68 7.20 -3.94 -5.96
N LEU A 69 7.31 -2.61 -5.97
CA LEU A 69 6.67 -1.70 -5.02
C LEU A 69 5.73 -0.76 -5.77
N GLY A 70 4.52 -0.50 -5.27
CA GLY A 70 3.64 0.46 -5.96
C GLY A 70 2.39 0.90 -5.22
N CYS A 71 1.57 1.67 -5.95
CA CYS A 71 0.28 2.15 -5.49
C CYS A 71 -0.79 1.05 -5.56
N LEU A 72 -1.97 1.34 -5.02
CA LEU A 72 -3.08 0.38 -5.07
C LEU A 72 -3.43 0.00 -6.52
N PRO A 73 -3.61 -1.30 -6.82
CA PRO A 73 -3.98 -1.76 -8.15
C PRO A 73 -5.50 -1.77 -8.32
N THR A 74 -5.97 -1.30 -9.47
CA THR A 74 -7.35 -1.46 -9.93
C THR A 74 -7.54 -2.81 -10.63
N HIS A 75 -8.77 -3.13 -11.03
CA HIS A 75 -9.04 -4.35 -11.79
C HIS A 75 -8.28 -4.42 -13.12
N ALA A 76 -8.10 -3.30 -13.81
CA ALA A 76 -7.36 -3.24 -15.08
C ALA A 76 -5.86 -3.48 -14.87
N ASP A 77 -5.31 -2.97 -13.76
CA ASP A 77 -3.88 -3.10 -13.45
C ASP A 77 -3.45 -4.55 -13.18
N VAL A 78 -4.35 -5.39 -12.71
CA VAL A 78 -4.02 -6.79 -12.39
C VAL A 78 -3.55 -7.56 -13.63
N GLU A 79 -4.10 -7.25 -14.80
CA GLU A 79 -3.64 -7.87 -16.05
C GLU A 79 -2.19 -7.49 -16.35
N THR A 80 -1.85 -6.21 -16.21
CA THR A 80 -0.47 -5.73 -16.34
C THR A 80 0.47 -6.41 -15.34
N LEU A 81 0.05 -6.53 -14.07
CA LEU A 81 0.82 -7.25 -13.04
C LEU A 81 1.03 -8.73 -13.40
N ASN A 82 -0.01 -9.39 -13.91
CA ASN A 82 0.10 -10.78 -14.36
C ASN A 82 1.06 -10.93 -15.55
N ASN A 83 1.00 -10.01 -16.52
CA ASN A 83 1.82 -10.07 -17.74
C ASN A 83 3.32 -9.95 -17.45
N ILE A 84 3.70 -9.22 -16.39
CA ILE A 84 5.10 -9.15 -15.95
C ILE A 84 5.51 -10.33 -15.04
N GLY A 85 4.58 -11.24 -14.72
CA GLY A 85 4.82 -12.45 -13.94
C GLY A 85 4.55 -12.34 -12.44
N ILE A 86 3.82 -11.33 -11.96
CA ILE A 86 3.45 -11.23 -10.54
C ILE A 86 2.46 -12.33 -10.19
N LYS A 87 2.77 -13.11 -9.14
CA LYS A 87 1.89 -14.14 -8.57
C LYS A 87 1.61 -13.95 -7.09
N TYR A 88 2.36 -13.09 -6.41
CA TYR A 88 2.14 -12.75 -5.01
C TYR A 88 1.87 -11.25 -4.86
N VAL A 89 0.93 -10.91 -3.98
CA VAL A 89 0.61 -9.54 -3.64
C VAL A 89 0.56 -9.37 -2.12
N VAL A 90 1.32 -8.41 -1.60
CA VAL A 90 1.20 -7.94 -0.22
C VAL A 90 0.43 -6.63 -0.22
N ASN A 91 -0.74 -6.63 0.42
CA ASN A 91 -1.60 -5.47 0.52
C ASN A 91 -1.61 -4.94 1.97
N MET A 92 -1.01 -3.76 2.15
CA MET A 92 -0.89 -3.10 3.46
C MET A 92 -2.08 -2.19 3.82
N CYS A 93 -3.07 -2.06 2.92
CA CYS A 93 -4.20 -1.16 3.13
C CYS A 93 -5.26 -1.77 4.06
N ALA A 94 -5.52 -1.09 5.17
CA ALA A 94 -6.66 -1.41 6.00
C ALA A 94 -7.98 -0.95 5.35
N GLU A 95 -7.94 0.10 4.55
CA GLU A 95 -9.03 0.77 3.86
C GLU A 95 -9.41 0.12 2.51
N TYR A 96 -8.53 -0.71 1.95
CA TYR A 96 -8.70 -1.26 0.60
C TYR A 96 -8.42 -2.78 0.56
N TYR A 97 -9.37 -3.55 0.01
CA TYR A 97 -9.32 -5.02 0.02
C TYR A 97 -8.59 -5.62 -1.19
N GLY A 98 -8.31 -4.83 -2.23
CA GLY A 98 -7.78 -5.32 -3.49
C GLY A 98 -8.85 -5.87 -4.45
N PRO A 99 -8.54 -5.98 -5.76
CA PRO A 99 -9.41 -6.55 -6.79
C PRO A 99 -9.46 -8.10 -6.72
N ARG A 100 -9.97 -8.64 -5.61
CA ARG A 100 -9.93 -10.09 -5.26
C ARG A 100 -10.42 -11.02 -6.37
N LYS A 101 -11.50 -10.66 -7.07
CA LYS A 101 -12.05 -11.47 -8.16
C LYS A 101 -11.06 -11.59 -9.32
N THR A 102 -10.38 -10.50 -9.67
CA THR A 102 -9.39 -10.51 -10.76
C THR A 102 -8.10 -11.19 -10.34
N TYR A 103 -7.69 -11.09 -9.07
CA TYR A 103 -6.59 -11.89 -8.56
C TYR A 103 -6.86 -13.39 -8.68
N ALA A 104 -8.07 -13.85 -8.32
CA ALA A 104 -8.46 -15.23 -8.47
C ALA A 104 -8.42 -15.68 -9.95
N LYS A 105 -8.89 -14.84 -10.89
CA LYS A 105 -8.82 -15.12 -12.34
C LYS A 105 -7.39 -15.40 -12.83
N TYR A 106 -6.39 -14.68 -12.32
CA TYR A 106 -4.99 -14.81 -12.74
C TYR A 106 -4.13 -15.68 -11.82
N ASN A 107 -4.75 -16.38 -10.85
CA ASN A 107 -4.08 -17.18 -9.82
C ASN A 107 -3.06 -16.38 -9.00
N ILE A 108 -3.37 -15.12 -8.70
CA ILE A 108 -2.53 -14.25 -7.87
C ILE A 108 -2.93 -14.44 -6.40
N LYS A 109 -1.97 -14.82 -5.57
CA LYS A 109 -2.14 -14.97 -4.12
C LYS A 109 -1.97 -13.61 -3.44
N GLN A 110 -2.93 -13.22 -2.61
CA GLN A 110 -2.84 -11.97 -1.84
C GLN A 110 -2.72 -12.26 -0.34
N LEU A 111 -1.69 -11.71 0.30
CA LEU A 111 -1.61 -11.55 1.75
C LEU A 111 -2.05 -10.13 2.12
N ARG A 112 -3.08 -10.01 2.96
CA ARG A 112 -3.52 -8.73 3.52
C ARG A 112 -2.99 -8.53 4.94
N LEU A 113 -2.30 -7.43 5.15
CA LEU A 113 -1.76 -7.00 6.44
C LEU A 113 -2.28 -5.58 6.70
N PRO A 114 -3.53 -5.45 7.20
CA PRO A 114 -4.19 -4.15 7.28
C PRO A 114 -3.46 -3.21 8.24
N THR A 115 -2.81 -2.20 7.70
CA THR A 115 -2.15 -1.12 8.45
C THR A 115 -2.85 0.20 8.15
N ILE A 116 -3.08 1.03 9.16
CA ILE A 116 -3.75 2.33 8.99
C ILE A 116 -2.84 3.25 8.17
N ASP A 117 -3.42 4.03 7.26
CA ASP A 117 -2.64 4.95 6.44
C ASP A 117 -1.86 5.95 7.30
N CYS A 118 -0.66 6.30 6.86
CA CYS A 118 0.30 7.14 7.61
C CYS A 118 0.74 6.56 8.97
N THR A 119 0.57 5.26 9.23
CA THR A 119 1.09 4.57 10.42
C THR A 119 2.06 3.47 10.05
N LEU A 120 2.92 3.09 10.99
CA LEU A 120 3.90 2.03 10.81
C LEU A 120 3.25 0.64 10.88
N PRO A 121 3.68 -0.32 10.04
CA PRO A 121 3.29 -1.71 10.22
C PRO A 121 3.87 -2.27 11.53
N SER A 122 3.12 -3.15 12.19
CA SER A 122 3.62 -3.86 13.37
C SER A 122 4.74 -4.84 13.02
N LEU A 123 5.63 -5.15 13.97
CA LEU A 123 6.69 -6.15 13.76
C LEU A 123 6.13 -7.49 13.28
N GLN A 124 5.04 -7.96 13.89
CA GLN A 124 4.36 -9.19 13.46
C GLN A 124 3.85 -9.13 12.01
N SER A 125 3.41 -7.96 11.56
CA SER A 125 3.02 -7.77 10.15
C SER A 125 4.24 -7.83 9.25
N ILE A 126 5.35 -7.20 9.63
CA ILE A 126 6.61 -7.22 8.88
C ILE A 126 7.12 -8.66 8.73
N GLU A 127 7.20 -9.41 9.83
CA GLU A 127 7.64 -10.81 9.82
C GLU A 127 6.76 -11.69 8.92
N LYS A 128 5.44 -11.52 8.99
CA LYS A 128 4.49 -12.23 8.11
C LYS A 128 4.67 -11.85 6.64
N ALA A 129 4.91 -10.58 6.35
CA ALA A 129 5.16 -10.11 4.99
C ALA A 129 6.44 -10.74 4.43
N ILE A 130 7.56 -10.66 5.17
CA ILE A 130 8.85 -11.22 4.77
C ILE A 130 8.73 -12.72 4.54
N LYS A 131 8.05 -13.45 5.43
CA LYS A 131 7.82 -14.89 5.24
C LYS A 131 7.08 -15.18 3.93
N PHE A 132 6.02 -14.43 3.64
CA PHE A 132 5.25 -14.59 2.40
C PHE A 132 6.04 -14.17 1.15
N MET A 133 6.94 -13.19 1.29
CA MET A 133 7.87 -12.81 0.22
C MET A 133 8.88 -13.93 -0.06
N ASN A 134 9.40 -14.57 0.98
CA ASN A 134 10.30 -15.71 0.84
C ASN A 134 9.62 -16.90 0.17
N GLU A 135 8.33 -17.15 0.44
CA GLU A 135 7.55 -18.15 -0.28
C GLU A 135 7.48 -17.85 -1.79
N ALA A 136 7.34 -16.59 -2.20
CA ALA A 136 7.39 -16.20 -3.61
C ALA A 136 8.77 -16.48 -4.22
N TYR A 137 9.83 -16.08 -3.53
CA TYR A 137 11.21 -16.23 -4.01
C TYR A 137 11.63 -17.68 -4.18
N ILE A 138 11.27 -18.57 -3.24
CA ILE A 138 11.55 -20.01 -3.34
C ILE A 138 10.90 -20.62 -4.60
N ASN A 139 9.72 -20.12 -4.99
CA ASN A 139 9.02 -20.57 -6.18
C ASN A 139 9.49 -19.89 -7.48
N ASN A 140 10.51 -19.02 -7.42
CA ASN A 140 10.92 -18.14 -8.53
C ASN A 140 9.78 -17.27 -9.08
N GLU A 141 8.83 -16.92 -8.21
CA GLU A 141 7.67 -16.11 -8.55
C GLU A 141 7.87 -14.66 -8.10
N LYS A 142 7.36 -13.71 -8.89
CA LYS A 142 7.50 -12.28 -8.57
C LYS A 142 6.41 -11.82 -7.60
N ILE A 143 6.76 -10.85 -6.76
CA ILE A 143 5.90 -10.29 -5.74
C ILE A 143 5.71 -8.79 -5.90
N PHE A 144 4.48 -8.35 -5.67
CA PHE A 144 4.09 -6.94 -5.67
C PHE A 144 3.65 -6.52 -4.27
N VAL A 145 4.29 -5.50 -3.70
CA VAL A 145 3.97 -4.94 -2.39
C VAL A 145 3.36 -3.56 -2.59
N HIS A 146 2.16 -3.35 -2.06
CA HIS A 146 1.48 -2.06 -2.22
C HIS A 146 0.79 -1.58 -0.95
N CYS A 147 0.61 -0.26 -0.89
CA CYS A 147 -0.30 0.40 0.03
C CYS A 147 -1.27 1.27 -0.77
N LYS A 148 -1.60 2.49 -0.30
CA LYS A 148 -2.47 3.40 -1.04
C LYS A 148 -1.70 4.06 -2.19
N ALA A 149 -0.69 4.86 -1.86
CA ALA A 149 0.17 5.57 -2.82
C ALA A 149 1.51 4.86 -3.11
N GLY A 150 1.84 3.79 -2.37
CA GLY A 150 3.10 3.05 -2.57
C GLY A 150 4.34 3.62 -1.88
N MET A 151 4.21 4.69 -1.09
CA MET A 151 5.37 5.43 -0.56
C MET A 151 5.70 5.15 0.92
N GLY A 152 4.71 4.80 1.73
CA GLY A 152 4.89 4.65 3.19
C GLY A 152 4.95 3.19 3.62
N ARG A 153 3.80 2.66 4.05
CA ARG A 153 3.63 1.31 4.59
C ARG A 153 4.28 0.21 3.76
N SER A 154 4.08 0.22 2.44
CA SER A 154 4.63 -0.78 1.53
C SER A 154 6.13 -0.63 1.32
N ALA A 155 6.62 0.61 1.24
CA ALA A 155 8.05 0.88 1.13
C ALA A 155 8.78 0.36 2.38
N THR A 156 8.21 0.55 3.58
CA THR A 156 8.75 -0.02 4.82
C THR A 156 8.88 -1.55 4.76
N ILE A 157 7.88 -2.25 4.23
CA ILE A 157 7.96 -3.72 4.07
C ILE A 157 9.08 -4.12 3.11
N VAL A 158 9.18 -3.44 1.97
CA VAL A 158 10.23 -3.71 0.98
C VAL A 158 11.62 -3.44 1.56
N LEU A 159 11.79 -2.32 2.26
CA LEU A 159 13.03 -1.98 2.96
C LEU A 159 13.44 -3.09 3.95
N CYS A 160 12.51 -3.51 4.82
CA CYS A 160 12.78 -4.60 5.75
C CYS A 160 13.14 -5.92 5.04
N ASN A 161 12.52 -6.19 3.88
CA ASN A 161 12.86 -7.36 3.07
C ASN A 161 14.28 -7.27 2.49
N LEU A 162 14.71 -6.11 2.00
CA LEU A 162 16.07 -5.92 1.48
C LEU A 162 17.12 -6.15 2.57
N VAL A 163 16.91 -5.58 3.76
CA VAL A 163 17.80 -5.78 4.90
C VAL A 163 17.83 -7.25 5.34
N ALA A 164 16.67 -7.90 5.43
CA ALA A 164 16.56 -9.27 5.93
C ALA A 164 17.11 -10.33 4.95
N ASN A 165 16.87 -10.18 3.65
CA ASN A 165 17.15 -11.21 2.66
C ASN A 165 18.35 -10.91 1.75
N GLU A 166 18.60 -9.64 1.44
CA GLU A 166 19.70 -9.23 0.55
C GLU A 166 20.96 -8.82 1.35
N LYS A 167 20.90 -8.89 2.70
CA LYS A 167 21.97 -8.47 3.63
C LYS A 167 22.49 -7.05 3.36
N MET A 168 21.64 -6.18 2.81
CA MET A 168 21.97 -4.77 2.59
C MET A 168 21.97 -4.05 3.95
N SER A 169 22.85 -3.05 4.09
CA SER A 169 22.76 -2.14 5.23
C SER A 169 21.47 -1.31 5.13
N THR A 170 21.06 -0.69 6.23
CA THR A 170 19.87 0.19 6.22
C THR A 170 20.06 1.43 5.35
N ASP A 171 21.31 1.85 5.13
CA ASP A 171 21.63 3.05 4.33
C ASP A 171 21.66 2.71 2.83
N ASP A 172 21.99 1.45 2.48
CA ASP A 172 22.02 0.98 1.09
C ASP A 172 20.64 0.56 0.56
N ALA A 173 19.72 0.24 1.47
CA ALA A 173 18.38 -0.30 1.16
C ALA A 173 17.32 0.81 1.05
#